data_AF-A0A2P5E0A4-F1
#
_entry.id   AF-A0A2P5E0A4-F1
#
_cell.length_a   1.000
_cell.length_b   1.000
_cell.length_c   1.000
_cell.angle_alpha   90.00
_cell.angle_beta   90.00
_cell.angle_gamma   90.00
#
_symmetry.space_group_name_H-M   'P 1'
#
loop_
_entity.id
_entity.type
_entity.pdbx_description
1 polymer ?
#
loop_
_entity_poly.entity_id
_entity_poly.type
_entity_poly.pdbx_seq_one_letter_code
_entity_poly.pdbx_strand_id
1 'polypeptide(L)'
;MIRECDMTSLSLTHLRYRPSWDVLLGTFRKGTITVAGDAMHVMGPFLGQGGSAALEDAVVLARCLAYQNINDHKRLELKKIEEAMDLYVKERRMRLVRLSAQTYLTGLLLSSSDWSLLKKILLVGTMAVIFHDPLSHTLYDCGSL
;
A
#
# COMPACT_ATOMS: atom_id res chain seq x y z
N MET A 1 0.36 -19.41 19.32
CA MET A 1 -0.61 -18.60 20.09
C MET A 1 0.15 -17.96 21.24
N ILE A 2 0.33 -16.63 21.21
CA ILE A 2 1.04 -15.89 22.26
C ILE A 2 0.12 -15.86 23.49
N ARG A 3 0.58 -16.38 24.62
CA ARG A 3 -0.24 -16.59 25.84
C ARG A 3 -0.06 -15.51 26.90
N GLU A 4 0.99 -14.71 26.82
CA GLU A 4 1.39 -13.73 27.83
C GLU A 4 1.68 -12.37 27.18
N CYS A 5 0.65 -11.76 26.58
CA CYS A 5 0.76 -10.37 26.12
C CYS A 5 0.23 -9.47 27.23
N ASP A 6 1.10 -8.63 27.80
CA ASP A 6 0.72 -7.62 28.78
C ASP A 6 -0.12 -6.54 28.07
N MET A 7 -1.41 -6.49 28.37
CA MET A 7 -2.34 -5.54 27.76
C MET A 7 -1.98 -4.08 28.10
N THR A 8 -1.20 -3.83 29.15
CA THR A 8 -0.74 -2.50 29.55
C THR A 8 0.46 -2.02 28.74
N SER A 9 1.19 -2.92 28.08
CA SER A 9 2.31 -2.59 27.20
C SER A 9 1.88 -2.29 25.75
N LEU A 10 0.58 -2.45 25.44
CA LEU A 10 0.02 -2.06 24.15
C LEU A 10 0.01 -0.54 24.04
N SER A 11 1.10 0.00 23.50
CA SER A 11 1.14 1.38 23.00
C SER A 11 0.22 1.46 21.78
N LEU A 12 -1.05 1.77 22.02
CA LEU A 12 -1.99 2.14 20.97
C LEU A 12 -1.67 3.58 20.52
N THR A 13 -0.49 3.78 19.93
CA THR A 13 -0.16 5.03 19.23
C THR A 13 -1.28 5.30 18.27
N HIS A 14 -1.83 6.53 18.32
CA HIS A 14 -2.90 6.96 17.42
C HIS A 14 -2.58 6.51 15.99
N LEU A 15 -3.36 5.54 15.49
CA LEU A 15 -3.31 5.13 14.10
C LEU A 15 -3.65 6.37 13.28
N ARG A 16 -2.62 7.06 12.79
CA ARG A 16 -2.81 8.18 11.88
C ARG A 16 -3.27 7.60 10.57
N TYR A 17 -4.57 7.74 10.32
CA TYR A 17 -5.13 7.47 9.02
C TYR A 17 -4.49 8.39 7.99
N ARG A 18 -3.77 7.81 7.02
CA ARG A 18 -3.36 8.53 5.82
C ARG A 18 -4.44 8.30 4.77
N PRO A 19 -5.13 9.34 4.32
CA PRO A 19 -6.11 9.16 3.28
C PRO A 19 -5.48 8.73 1.95
N SER A 20 -6.23 7.96 1.16
CA SER A 20 -5.77 7.41 -0.11
C SER A 20 -5.34 8.47 -1.13
N TRP A 21 -5.90 9.69 -1.06
CA TRP A 21 -5.49 10.80 -1.92
C TRP A 21 -4.09 11.34 -1.61
N ASP A 22 -3.60 11.20 -0.37
CA ASP A 22 -2.21 11.55 -0.05
C ASP A 22 -1.24 10.59 -0.75
N VAL A 23 -1.61 9.33 -0.91
CA VAL A 23 -0.84 8.35 -1.71
C VAL A 23 -0.97 8.66 -3.21
N LEU A 24 -2.13 9.12 -3.66
CA LEU A 24 -2.34 9.45 -5.06
C LEU A 24 -1.57 10.69 -5.50
N LEU A 25 -1.54 11.75 -4.67
CA LEU A 25 -0.99 13.07 -5.01
C LEU A 25 0.39 13.33 -4.39
N GLY A 26 0.80 12.53 -3.40
CA GLY A 26 2.04 12.72 -2.67
C GLY A 26 3.31 12.43 -3.49
N THR A 27 4.38 13.12 -3.15
CA THR A 27 5.73 12.87 -3.66
C THR A 27 6.45 11.91 -2.72
N PHE A 28 6.82 10.72 -3.25
CA PHE A 28 7.49 9.67 -2.48
C PHE A 28 8.96 9.49 -2.86
N ARG A 29 9.50 10.43 -3.64
CA ARG A 29 10.87 10.42 -4.12
C ARG A 29 11.46 11.81 -4.04
N LYS A 30 12.71 11.91 -3.59
CA LYS A 30 13.52 13.13 -3.64
C LYS A 30 14.97 12.74 -3.93
N GLY A 31 15.44 13.04 -5.14
CA GLY A 31 16.72 12.55 -5.63
C GLY A 31 16.77 11.02 -5.55
N THR A 32 17.83 10.47 -4.97
CA THR A 32 18.04 9.02 -4.80
C THR A 32 17.33 8.41 -3.58
N ILE A 33 16.47 9.18 -2.91
CA ILE A 33 15.77 8.76 -1.69
C ILE A 33 14.31 8.50 -2.01
N THR A 34 13.80 7.37 -1.52
CA THR A 34 12.37 7.01 -1.55
C THR A 34 11.93 6.42 -0.21
N VAL A 35 10.62 6.27 -0.03
CA VAL A 35 10.01 5.62 1.13
C VAL A 35 9.18 4.41 0.68
N ALA A 36 9.09 3.40 1.52
CA ALA A 36 8.35 2.16 1.27
C ALA A 36 7.63 1.69 2.54
N GLY A 37 6.72 0.73 2.39
CA GLY A 37 5.94 0.18 3.51
C GLY A 37 5.07 1.24 4.19
N ASP A 38 4.89 1.12 5.51
CA ASP A 38 4.02 2.02 6.29
C ASP A 38 4.43 3.50 6.18
N ALA A 39 5.71 3.81 5.95
CA ALA A 39 6.17 5.19 5.73
C ALA A 39 5.56 5.80 4.45
N MET A 40 5.33 4.97 3.43
CA MET A 40 4.69 5.37 2.18
C MET A 40 3.16 5.25 2.25
N HIS A 41 2.64 4.18 2.85
CA HIS A 41 1.24 3.79 2.64
C HIS A 41 0.56 3.14 3.87
N VAL A 42 0.81 3.67 5.08
CA VAL A 42 0.06 3.22 6.27
C VAL A 42 -1.45 3.16 5.98
N MET A 43 -2.04 2.00 6.25
CA MET A 43 -3.43 1.70 5.97
C MET A 43 -4.07 1.00 7.16
N GLY A 44 -5.41 1.00 7.21
CA GLY A 44 -6.14 0.27 8.25
C GLY A 44 -5.84 -1.24 8.22
N PRO A 45 -5.96 -1.94 9.36
CA PRO A 45 -5.66 -3.37 9.43
C PRO A 45 -6.75 -4.26 8.81
N PHE A 46 -7.83 -3.68 8.25
CA PHE A 46 -9.05 -4.40 7.88
C PHE A 46 -8.89 -5.45 6.78
N LEU A 47 -7.90 -5.31 5.89
CA LEU A 47 -7.56 -6.32 4.88
C LEU A 47 -6.33 -7.16 5.24
N GLY A 48 -5.61 -6.80 6.31
CA GLY A 48 -4.33 -7.44 6.67
C GLY A 48 -3.23 -7.30 5.61
N GLN A 49 -3.31 -6.31 4.71
CA GLN A 49 -2.41 -6.19 3.55
C GLN A 49 -1.17 -5.32 3.77
N GLY A 50 -1.05 -4.59 4.89
CA GLY A 50 0.09 -3.68 5.10
C GLY A 50 1.45 -4.36 4.98
N GLY A 51 1.62 -5.51 5.64
CA GLY A 51 2.85 -6.30 5.58
C GLY A 51 3.14 -6.86 4.19
N SER A 52 2.14 -7.46 3.53
CA SER A 52 2.29 -7.97 2.16
C SER A 52 2.65 -6.84 1.19
N ALA A 53 1.99 -5.69 1.29
CA ALA A 53 2.28 -4.53 0.45
C ALA A 53 3.70 -3.98 0.68
N ALA A 54 4.22 -4.03 1.91
CA ALA A 54 5.61 -3.67 2.20
C ALA A 54 6.62 -4.66 1.57
N LEU A 55 6.30 -5.96 1.53
CA LEU A 55 7.12 -6.95 0.82
C LEU A 55 7.06 -6.76 -0.69
N GLU A 56 5.88 -6.50 -1.24
CA GLU A 56 5.70 -6.15 -2.66
C GLU A 56 6.55 -4.92 -3.03
N ASP A 57 6.59 -3.90 -2.16
CA ASP A 57 7.44 -2.73 -2.37
C ASP A 57 8.92 -3.08 -2.45
N ALA A 58 9.40 -3.93 -1.54
CA ALA A 58 10.80 -4.34 -1.50
C ALA A 58 11.20 -5.07 -2.79
N VAL A 59 10.34 -5.98 -3.28
CA VAL A 59 10.56 -6.72 -4.53
C VAL A 59 10.57 -5.78 -5.73
N VAL A 60 9.56 -4.91 -5.86
CA VAL A 60 9.46 -3.98 -7.00
C VAL A 60 10.62 -2.98 -6.98
N LEU A 61 10.99 -2.45 -5.82
CA LEU A 61 12.13 -1.54 -5.67
C LEU A 61 13.45 -2.22 -6.09
N ALA A 62 13.71 -3.44 -5.59
CA ALA A 62 14.90 -4.20 -5.96
C ALA A 62 14.97 -4.45 -7.47
N ARG A 63 13.84 -4.80 -8.09
CA ARG A 63 13.76 -5.03 -9.54
C ARG A 63 13.99 -3.75 -10.34
N CYS A 64 13.39 -2.63 -9.96
CA CYS A 64 13.60 -1.34 -10.63
C CYS A 64 15.08 -0.91 -10.55
N LEU A 65 15.74 -1.13 -9.42
CA LEU A 65 17.17 -0.88 -9.26
C LEU A 65 18.03 -1.81 -10.14
N ALA A 66 17.71 -3.11 -10.16
CA ALA A 66 18.44 -4.10 -10.97
C ALA A 66 18.33 -3.80 -12.47
N TYR A 67 17.14 -3.44 -12.95
CA TYR A 67 16.90 -3.08 -14.35
C TYR A 67 17.82 -1.94 -14.83
N GLN A 68 18.04 -0.93 -13.98
CA GLN A 68 18.92 0.19 -14.32
C GLN A 68 20.42 -0.15 -14.26
N ASN A 69 20.80 -1.18 -13.48
CA ASN A 69 22.18 -1.63 -13.34
C ASN A 69 22.64 -2.55 -14.48
N ILE A 70 21.72 -3.32 -15.07
CA ILE A 70 22.02 -4.22 -16.20
C ILE A 70 22.37 -3.45 -17.48
N ASN A 71 21.78 -2.27 -17.67
CA ASN A 71 21.96 -1.48 -18.90
C ASN A 71 23.32 -0.75 -18.99
N ASP A 72 24.18 -0.78 -17.95
CA ASP A 72 25.49 -0.12 -18.02
C ASP A 72 26.45 -0.62 -16.93
N HIS A 73 27.52 -1.33 -17.31
CA HIS A 73 28.56 -1.82 -16.38
C HIS A 73 29.52 -0.74 -15.87
N LYS A 74 29.30 0.53 -16.22
CA LYS A 74 30.03 1.66 -15.64
C LYS A 74 29.24 2.23 -14.45
N ARG A 75 29.95 2.35 -13.32
CA ARG A 75 29.62 3.06 -12.07
C ARG A 75 28.18 3.61 -12.02
N LEU A 76 27.35 3.03 -11.15
CA LEU A 76 25.96 3.43 -10.89
C LEU A 76 25.81 4.97 -10.84
N GLU A 77 25.32 5.56 -11.92
CA GLU A 77 25.14 7.00 -12.00
C GLU A 77 23.94 7.41 -11.15
N LEU A 78 24.07 8.50 -10.38
CA LEU A 78 23.00 8.98 -9.50
C LEU A 78 21.67 9.11 -10.25
N LYS A 79 21.71 9.60 -11.50
CA LYS A 79 20.54 9.74 -12.36
C LYS A 79 19.79 8.42 -12.60
N LYS A 80 20.49 7.30 -12.76
CA LYS A 80 19.86 5.98 -12.94
C LYS A 80 19.19 5.49 -11.66
N ILE A 81 19.76 5.81 -10.51
CA ILE A 81 19.13 5.52 -9.21
C ILE A 81 17.84 6.34 -9.10
N GLU A 82 17.86 7.63 -9.43
CA GLU A 82 16.65 8.47 -9.42
C GLU A 82 15.56 7.92 -10.35
N GLU A 83 15.92 7.50 -11.56
CA GLU A 83 15.00 6.87 -12.52
C GLU A 83 14.43 5.55 -11.99
N ALA A 84 15.24 4.72 -11.31
CA ALA A 84 14.76 3.52 -10.64
C ALA A 84 13.73 3.84 -9.54
N MET A 85 13.99 4.86 -8.71
CA MET A 85 13.06 5.30 -7.67
C MET A 85 11.74 5.79 -8.27
N ASP A 86 11.79 6.50 -9.41
CA ASP A 86 10.60 6.94 -10.12
C ASP A 86 9.77 5.80 -10.68
N LEU A 87 10.41 4.80 -11.27
CA LEU A 87 9.74 3.60 -11.77
C LEU A 87 9.06 2.85 -10.63
N TYR A 88 9.76 2.66 -9.51
CA TYR A 88 9.19 2.05 -8.30
C TYR A 88 7.94 2.80 -7.82
N VAL A 89 8.04 4.11 -7.59
CA VAL A 89 6.90 4.91 -7.10
C VAL A 89 5.74 4.89 -8.09
N LYS A 90 6.02 4.98 -9.39
CA LYS A 90 5.02 4.96 -10.46
C LYS A 90 4.25 3.63 -10.47
N GLU A 91 4.96 2.51 -10.40
CA GLU A 91 4.36 1.18 -10.42
C GLU A 91 3.50 0.91 -9.18
N ARG A 92 4.01 1.30 -8.00
CA ARG A 92 3.33 1.02 -6.73
C ARG A 92 2.14 1.93 -6.47
N ARG A 93 2.11 3.15 -7.01
CA ARG A 93 1.09 4.17 -6.68
C ARG A 93 -0.35 3.66 -6.79
N MET A 94 -0.74 3.13 -7.94
CA MET A 94 -2.14 2.72 -8.14
C MET A 94 -2.52 1.49 -7.32
N ARG A 95 -1.57 0.57 -7.11
CA ARG A 95 -1.74 -0.59 -6.23
C ARG A 95 -2.04 -0.16 -4.80
N LEU A 96 -1.24 0.78 -4.27
CA LEU A 96 -1.37 1.28 -2.91
C LEU A 96 -2.63 2.14 -2.71
N VAL A 97 -2.98 2.99 -3.69
CA VAL A 97 -4.23 3.77 -3.66
C VAL A 97 -5.44 2.85 -3.60
N ARG A 98 -5.47 1.80 -4.43
CA ARG A 98 -6.56 0.82 -4.45
C ARG A 98 -6.67 0.06 -3.13
N LEU A 99 -5.56 -0.40 -2.57
CA LEU A 99 -5.51 -1.08 -1.27
C LEU A 99 -5.99 -0.20 -0.12
N SER A 100 -5.51 1.05 -0.07
CA SER A 100 -5.91 2.03 0.94
C SER A 100 -7.40 2.34 0.86
N ALA A 101 -7.93 2.57 -0.35
CA ALA A 101 -9.35 2.81 -0.57
C ALA A 101 -10.22 1.62 -0.17
N GLN A 102 -9.83 0.39 -0.55
CA GLN A 102 -10.58 -0.82 -0.20
C GLN A 102 -10.61 -1.02 1.32
N THR A 103 -9.46 -0.86 1.96
CA THR A 103 -9.31 -0.96 3.43
C THR A 103 -10.19 0.06 4.14
N TYR A 104 -10.22 1.31 3.69
CA TYR A 104 -11.07 2.35 4.25
C TYR A 104 -12.56 2.00 4.13
N LEU A 105 -13.02 1.56 2.96
CA LEU A 105 -14.42 1.18 2.74
C LEU A 105 -14.83 -0.04 3.57
N THR A 106 -13.94 -1.04 3.70
CA THR A 106 -14.15 -2.19 4.59
C THR A 106 -14.26 -1.73 6.05
N GLY A 107 -13.40 -0.80 6.50
CA GLY A 107 -13.45 -0.22 7.84
C GLY A 107 -14.74 0.55 8.11
N LEU A 108 -15.21 1.33 7.12
CA LEU A 108 -16.51 2.01 7.19
C LEU A 108 -17.66 1.01 7.30
N LEU A 109 -17.65 -0.06 6.50
CA LEU A 109 -18.68 -1.09 6.55
C LEU A 109 -18.72 -1.79 7.91
N LEU A 110 -17.56 -2.13 8.49
CA LEU A 110 -17.47 -2.75 9.81
C LEU A 110 -17.94 -1.82 10.94
N SER A 111 -17.72 -0.51 10.79
CA SER A 111 -18.13 0.49 11.78
C SER A 111 -19.59 0.95 11.61
N SER A 112 -20.33 0.41 10.64
CA SER A 112 -21.63 0.93 10.21
C SER A 112 -22.83 0.44 11.03
N SER A 113 -22.66 0.05 12.30
CA SER A 113 -23.74 -0.51 13.14
C SER A 113 -25.01 0.36 13.13
N ASP A 114 -24.86 1.68 13.22
CA ASP A 114 -25.95 2.66 13.28
C ASP A 114 -26.49 3.11 11.90
N TRP A 115 -25.93 2.61 10.80
CA TRP A 115 -26.34 3.04 9.46
C TRP A 115 -27.63 2.35 9.00
N SER A 116 -28.47 3.10 8.28
CA SER A 116 -29.65 2.55 7.63
C SER A 116 -29.27 1.51 6.56
N LEU A 117 -30.17 0.54 6.35
CA LEU A 117 -29.96 -0.58 5.42
C LEU A 117 -29.67 -0.10 3.99
N LEU A 118 -30.30 0.99 3.55
CA LEU A 118 -30.03 1.62 2.25
C LEU A 118 -28.58 2.11 2.10
N LYS A 119 -28.01 2.73 3.13
CA LYS A 119 -26.61 3.19 3.11
C LYS A 119 -25.64 2.01 3.04
N LYS A 120 -25.94 0.91 3.73
CA LYS A 120 -25.16 -0.33 3.69
C LYS A 120 -25.21 -0.96 2.29
N ILE A 121 -26.40 -1.08 1.70
CA ILE A 121 -26.56 -1.59 0.33
C ILE A 121 -25.80 -0.71 -0.66
N LEU A 122 -25.90 0.62 -0.55
CA LEU A 122 -25.18 1.55 -1.42
C LEU A 122 -23.66 1.39 -1.30
N LEU A 123 -23.13 1.27 -0.08
CA LEU A 123 -21.71 1.07 0.18
C LEU A 123 -21.23 -0.27 -0.40
N VAL A 124 -21.95 -1.36 -0.12
CA VAL A 124 -21.63 -2.70 -0.65
C VAL A 124 -21.69 -2.72 -2.19
N GLY A 125 -22.71 -2.08 -2.78
CA GLY A 125 -22.83 -1.94 -4.23
C GLY A 125 -21.66 -1.17 -4.83
N THR A 126 -21.25 -0.08 -4.20
CA THR A 126 -20.08 0.71 -4.61
C THR A 126 -18.79 -0.11 -4.53
N MET A 127 -18.61 -0.88 -3.44
CA MET A 127 -17.48 -1.79 -3.30
C MET A 127 -17.50 -2.89 -4.37
N ALA A 128 -18.66 -3.46 -4.71
CA ALA A 128 -18.78 -4.47 -5.74
C ALA A 128 -18.48 -3.93 -7.15
N VAL A 129 -18.77 -2.65 -7.43
CA VAL A 129 -18.44 -2.01 -8.71
C VAL A 129 -16.95 -1.69 -8.80
N ILE A 130 -16.35 -1.13 -7.75
CA ILE A 130 -14.95 -0.69 -7.75
C ILE A 130 -13.98 -1.87 -7.57
N PHE A 131 -14.36 -2.83 -6.73
CA PHE A 131 -13.58 -4.02 -6.37
C PHE A 131 -14.34 -5.28 -6.79
N HIS A 132 -14.60 -5.39 -8.09
CA HIS A 132 -15.35 -6.49 -8.71
C HIS A 132 -15.00 -7.88 -8.15
N ASP A 133 -13.71 -8.15 -7.94
CA ASP A 133 -13.24 -9.29 -7.17
C ASP A 133 -12.70 -8.82 -5.80
N PRO A 134 -13.38 -9.15 -4.69
CA PRO A 134 -12.97 -8.77 -3.34
C PRO A 134 -11.60 -9.33 -2.94
N LEU A 135 -11.20 -10.48 -3.50
CA LEU A 135 -9.95 -11.17 -3.14
C LEU A 135 -8.80 -10.84 -4.09
N SER A 136 -9.06 -10.12 -5.18
CA SER A 136 -8.04 -9.70 -6.16
C SER A 136 -6.85 -8.98 -5.51
N HIS A 137 -7.06 -8.35 -4.36
CA HIS A 137 -5.98 -7.69 -3.63
C HIS A 137 -4.93 -8.65 -3.07
N THR A 138 -5.19 -9.95 -2.99
CA THR A 138 -4.24 -10.97 -2.51
C THR A 138 -3.32 -11.49 -3.62
N LEU A 139 -3.71 -11.28 -4.87
CA LEU A 139 -3.05 -11.80 -6.06
C LEU A 139 -2.30 -10.68 -6.79
N TYR A 140 -1.39 -10.00 -6.09
CA TYR A 140 -0.54 -9.01 -6.73
C TYR A 140 0.69 -9.67 -7.32
N ASP A 141 0.87 -9.51 -8.62
CA ASP A 141 2.06 -9.94 -9.34
C ASP A 141 3.12 -8.83 -9.30
N CYS A 142 4.26 -9.11 -8.67
CA CYS A 142 5.42 -8.22 -8.67
C CYS A 142 6.26 -8.33 -9.96
N GLY A 143 5.83 -9.16 -10.91
CA GLY A 143 6.51 -9.54 -12.14
C GLY A 143 7.69 -10.46 -11.92
N SER A 144 8.42 -10.75 -13.01
CA SER A 144 9.58 -11.63 -12.98
C SER A 144 10.82 -10.96 -12.39
N LEU A 145 11.61 -11.75 -11.65
CA LEU A 145 12.94 -11.41 -11.13
C LEU A 145 14.03 -11.72 -12.17
#